data_AF-A0A8J5SN84-F1
#
_entry.id   AF-A0A8J5SN84-F1
#
_cell.length_a   1.000
_cell.length_b   1.000
_cell.length_c   1.000
_cell.angle_alpha   90.00
_cell.angle_beta   90.00
_cell.angle_gamma   90.00
#
_symmetry.space_group_name_H-M   'P 1'
#
loop_
_entity.id
_entity.type
_entity.pdbx_description
1 polymer ?
#
loop_
_entity_poly.entity_id
_entity_poly.type
_entity_poly.pdbx_seq_one_letter_code
_entity_poly.pdbx_strand_id
1 'polypeptide(L)'
;MAFHYPDHGLGMDPSASSPNPSFSQGSAGGGGGGGEREKAAVAAHPLYERLLEAHVACLRVATPVDQLPRIDAQIAARPPSLAAASAAAAAGGPSGGEELDLFMTHYVLLLCSFKEQLQQHVRVHAMEAVMGCWELEQSLQSLTDITEGT
;
A
#
# COMPACT_ATOMS: atom_id res chain seq x y z
N MET A 1 46.81 -32.02 1.95
CA MET A 1 45.35 -32.08 2.23
C MET A 1 44.68 -31.08 1.30
N ALA A 2 44.01 -31.56 0.25
CA ALA A 2 43.33 -30.74 -0.72
C ALA A 2 41.86 -30.61 -0.32
N PHE A 3 41.37 -29.38 -0.15
CA PHE A 3 39.96 -29.12 0.10
C PHE A 3 39.25 -28.95 -1.25
N HIS A 4 38.34 -29.87 -1.52
CA HIS A 4 37.49 -29.89 -2.70
C HIS A 4 36.28 -28.99 -2.43
N TYR A 5 36.18 -27.86 -3.14
CA TYR A 5 35.01 -26.98 -3.07
C TYR A 5 34.03 -27.39 -4.18
N PRO A 6 32.79 -27.79 -3.89
CA PRO A 6 31.82 -28.04 -4.94
C PRO A 6 31.36 -26.70 -5.55
N ASP A 7 31.53 -26.62 -6.88
CA ASP A 7 31.03 -25.59 -7.77
C ASP A 7 29.49 -25.69 -7.84
N HIS A 8 28.79 -24.83 -7.10
CA HIS A 8 27.37 -24.59 -7.33
C HIS A 8 27.23 -23.44 -8.31
N GLY A 9 27.31 -23.76 -9.60
CA GLY A 9 26.88 -22.89 -10.68
C GLY A 9 25.43 -22.47 -10.49
N LEU A 10 25.22 -21.24 -10.02
CA LEU A 10 23.94 -20.56 -10.08
C LEU A 10 23.70 -20.17 -11.54
N GLY A 11 23.04 -21.07 -12.27
CA GLY A 11 22.42 -20.74 -13.54
C GLY A 11 21.40 -19.62 -13.31
N MET A 12 21.68 -18.44 -13.85
CA MET A 12 20.74 -17.34 -13.91
C MET A 12 19.66 -17.71 -14.93
N ASP A 13 18.49 -18.16 -14.47
CA ASP A 13 17.30 -18.30 -15.29
C ASP A 13 16.65 -16.91 -15.52
N PRO A 14 16.53 -16.41 -16.76
CA PRO A 14 15.84 -15.17 -17.03
C PRO A 14 14.35 -15.44 -17.16
N SER A 15 13.69 -15.78 -16.06
CA SER A 15 12.22 -15.79 -16.02
C SER A 15 11.65 -15.50 -14.63
N ALA A 16 12.22 -14.52 -13.93
CA ALA A 16 11.48 -13.79 -12.93
C ALA A 16 10.54 -12.78 -13.62
N SER A 17 9.51 -13.29 -14.31
CA SER A 17 8.30 -12.51 -14.56
C SER A 17 7.61 -12.37 -13.21
N SER A 18 8.01 -11.35 -12.44
CA SER A 18 7.23 -10.92 -11.29
C SER A 18 5.80 -10.70 -11.75
N PRO A 19 4.80 -11.42 -11.22
CA PRO A 19 3.43 -11.04 -11.48
C PRO A 19 3.23 -9.71 -10.74
N ASN A 20 3.19 -8.61 -11.52
CA ASN A 20 2.56 -7.39 -11.04
C ASN A 20 1.22 -7.81 -10.42
N PRO A 21 0.86 -7.35 -9.21
CA PRO A 21 -0.48 -7.56 -8.70
C PRO A 21 -1.43 -6.81 -9.64
N SER A 22 -1.95 -7.53 -10.63
CA SER A 22 -3.11 -7.08 -11.37
C SER A 22 -4.22 -6.99 -10.35
N PHE A 23 -4.66 -5.76 -10.10
CA PHE A 23 -5.88 -5.47 -9.34
C PHE A 23 -7.06 -5.99 -10.17
N SER A 24 -7.22 -7.31 -10.19
CA SER A 24 -8.33 -7.98 -10.84
C SER A 24 -9.58 -7.60 -10.07
N GLN A 25 -10.31 -6.63 -10.62
CA GLN A 25 -11.65 -6.30 -10.16
C GLN A 25 -12.53 -7.52 -10.41
N GLY A 26 -12.66 -8.36 -9.39
CA GLY A 26 -13.50 -9.55 -9.40
C GLY A 26 -14.94 -9.14 -9.60
N SER A 27 -15.47 -9.42 -10.80
CA SER A 27 -16.87 -9.31 -11.14
C SER A 27 -17.69 -10.22 -10.22
N ALA A 28 -18.53 -9.61 -9.37
CA ALA A 28 -19.36 -10.32 -8.41
C ALA A 28 -20.48 -11.08 -9.14
N GLY A 29 -20.41 -12.42 -9.08
CA GLY A 29 -21.50 -13.30 -9.43
C GLY A 29 -22.18 -13.84 -8.18
N GLY A 30 -23.48 -13.52 -8.03
CA GLY A 30 -24.49 -14.39 -7.43
C GLY A 30 -24.55 -14.53 -5.90
N GLY A 31 -25.59 -13.92 -5.32
CA GLY A 31 -26.26 -14.43 -4.11
C GLY A 31 -25.84 -13.81 -2.78
N GLY A 32 -26.63 -12.84 -2.28
CA GLY A 32 -26.53 -12.41 -0.88
C GLY A 32 -27.10 -11.02 -0.63
N GLY A 33 -28.42 -10.87 -0.64
CA GLY A 33 -29.09 -9.58 -0.41
C GLY A 33 -28.84 -8.93 0.97
N GLY A 34 -28.14 -9.61 1.89
CA GLY A 34 -27.63 -9.04 3.14
C GLY A 34 -26.31 -8.27 2.96
N GLY A 35 -25.33 -8.87 2.29
CA GLY A 35 -24.02 -8.26 2.08
C GLY A 35 -24.06 -7.05 1.13
N GLU A 36 -25.00 -7.02 0.18
CA GLU A 36 -25.22 -5.85 -0.67
C GLU A 36 -25.80 -4.67 0.12
N ARG A 37 -26.65 -4.93 1.13
CA ARG A 37 -27.20 -3.90 2.02
C ARG A 37 -26.16 -3.35 2.98
N GLU A 38 -25.32 -4.21 3.54
CA GLU A 38 -24.20 -3.79 4.41
C GLU A 38 -23.18 -2.97 3.63
N LYS A 39 -22.80 -3.41 2.41
CA LYS A 39 -21.93 -2.62 1.52
C LYS A 39 -22.55 -1.28 1.16
N ALA A 40 -23.86 -1.23 0.90
CA ALA A 40 -24.58 0.01 0.65
C ALA A 40 -24.63 0.91 1.89
N ALA A 41 -24.80 0.35 3.09
CA ALA A 41 -24.79 1.09 4.35
C ALA A 41 -23.40 1.70 4.62
N VAL A 42 -22.33 0.94 4.38
CA VAL A 42 -20.94 1.43 4.45
C VAL A 42 -20.70 2.55 3.44
N ALA A 43 -21.12 2.37 2.17
CA ALA A 43 -20.93 3.37 1.11
C ALA A 43 -21.77 4.64 1.29
N ALA A 44 -22.89 4.56 2.02
CA ALA A 44 -23.74 5.69 2.37
C ALA A 44 -23.28 6.42 3.65
N HIS A 45 -22.30 5.87 4.37
CA HIS A 45 -21.89 6.37 5.67
C HIS A 45 -21.09 7.68 5.56
N PRO A 46 -21.31 8.68 6.42
CA PRO A 46 -20.56 9.95 6.38
C PRO A 46 -19.05 9.78 6.57
N LEU A 47 -18.62 8.72 7.29
CA LEU A 47 -17.20 8.39 7.48
C LEU A 47 -16.56 7.64 6.31
N TYR A 48 -17.33 7.25 5.28
CA TYR A 48 -16.81 6.49 4.14
C TYR A 48 -15.70 7.24 3.40
N GLU A 49 -15.90 8.53 3.13
CA GLU A 49 -14.88 9.37 2.48
C GLU A 49 -13.60 9.46 3.31
N ARG A 50 -13.73 9.60 4.64
CA ARG A 50 -12.58 9.67 5.54
C ARG A 50 -11.79 8.36 5.60
N LEU A 51 -12.49 7.22 5.59
CA LEU A 51 -11.90 5.89 5.49
C LEU A 51 -11.13 5.75 4.17
N LEU A 52 -11.74 6.21 3.08
CA LEU A 52 -11.18 6.16 1.74
C LEU A 52 -9.91 7.01 1.61
N GLU A 53 -9.93 8.22 2.17
CA GLU A 53 -8.77 9.10 2.28
C GLU A 53 -7.64 8.46 3.09
N ALA A 54 -7.95 7.88 4.26
CA ALA A 54 -6.97 7.20 5.10
C ALA A 54 -6.34 6.02 4.35
N HIS A 55 -7.14 5.24 3.63
CA HIS A 55 -6.66 4.12 2.83
C HIS A 55 -5.76 4.57 1.66
N VAL A 56 -6.17 5.60 0.93
CA VAL A 56 -5.36 6.21 -0.15
C VAL A 56 -4.03 6.73 0.42
N ALA A 57 -4.05 7.34 1.60
CA ALA A 57 -2.82 7.79 2.25
C ALA A 57 -1.87 6.63 2.56
N CYS A 58 -2.39 5.48 3.00
CA CYS A 58 -1.57 4.26 3.16
C CYS A 58 -0.96 3.80 1.83
N LEU A 59 -1.77 3.73 0.77
CA LEU A 59 -1.29 3.33 -0.56
C LEU A 59 -0.17 4.24 -1.07
N ARG A 60 -0.31 5.57 -0.89
CA ARG A 60 0.73 6.52 -1.30
C ARG A 60 2.06 6.33 -0.57
N VAL A 61 2.04 5.91 0.70
CA VAL A 61 3.27 5.62 1.45
C VAL A 61 3.89 4.28 1.02
N ALA A 62 3.07 3.28 0.72
CA ALA A 62 3.53 1.95 0.27
C ALA A 62 4.04 1.94 -1.18
N THR A 63 3.76 2.99 -1.95
CA THR A 63 4.01 3.01 -3.39
C THR A 63 5.26 3.83 -3.70
N PRO A 64 6.20 3.34 -4.54
CA PRO A 64 7.32 4.14 -5.01
C PRO A 64 6.84 5.37 -5.79
N VAL A 65 7.57 6.48 -5.71
CA VAL A 65 7.14 7.80 -6.22
C VAL A 65 6.71 7.76 -7.69
N ASP A 66 7.39 6.97 -8.53
CA ASP A 66 7.11 6.85 -9.97
C ASP A 66 5.74 6.20 -10.28
N GLN A 67 5.16 5.47 -9.34
CA GLN A 67 3.89 4.77 -9.53
C GLN A 67 2.68 5.55 -8.97
N LEU A 68 2.93 6.63 -8.21
CA LEU A 68 1.87 7.49 -7.68
C LEU A 68 0.92 8.06 -8.75
N PRO A 69 1.38 8.51 -9.94
CA PRO A 69 0.49 9.04 -10.97
C PRO A 69 -0.55 8.01 -11.45
N ARG A 70 -0.20 6.72 -11.45
CA ARG A 70 -1.12 5.64 -11.83
C ARG A 70 -2.19 5.41 -10.76
N ILE A 71 -1.82 5.52 -9.49
CA ILE A 71 -2.76 5.41 -8.36
C ILE A 71 -3.70 6.61 -8.35
N ASP A 72 -3.18 7.82 -8.51
CA ASP A 72 -4.00 9.04 -8.54
C ASP A 72 -4.99 9.03 -9.72
N ALA A 73 -4.57 8.53 -10.89
CA ALA A 73 -5.47 8.35 -12.04
C ALA A 73 -6.58 7.33 -11.76
N GLN A 74 -6.28 6.21 -11.08
CA GLN A 74 -7.29 5.22 -10.68
C GLN A 74 -8.28 5.79 -9.66
N ILE A 75 -7.81 6.60 -8.71
CA ILE A 75 -8.66 7.26 -7.71
C ILE A 75 -9.55 8.31 -8.39
N ALA A 76 -9.00 9.10 -9.31
CA ALA A 76 -9.76 10.11 -10.06
C ALA A 76 -10.77 9.49 -11.03
N ALA A 77 -10.47 8.31 -11.59
CA ALA A 77 -11.39 7.55 -12.42
C ALA A 77 -12.50 6.85 -11.63
N ARG A 78 -12.35 6.71 -10.30
CA ARG A 78 -13.40 6.14 -9.46
C ARG A 78 -14.60 7.10 -9.43
N PRO A 79 -15.82 6.63 -9.74
CA PRO A 79 -16.99 7.46 -9.62
C PRO A 79 -17.09 7.97 -8.17
N PRO A 80 -17.39 9.27 -7.96
CA PRO A 80 -17.66 9.78 -6.62
C PRO A 80 -18.76 8.92 -6.00
N SER A 81 -18.69 8.69 -4.69
CA SER A 81 -19.67 7.95 -3.90
C SER A 81 -21.01 8.73 -3.85
N LEU A 82 -21.68 8.85 -5.01
CA LEU A 82 -22.93 9.59 -5.20
C LEU A 82 -24.10 9.00 -4.38
N ALA A 83 -23.87 7.90 -3.66
CA ALA A 83 -24.82 7.27 -2.75
C ALA A 83 -25.04 8.08 -1.44
N ALA A 84 -24.13 8.98 -1.07
CA ALA A 84 -24.23 9.72 0.20
C ALA A 84 -25.41 10.71 0.25
N ALA A 85 -25.85 11.28 -0.88
CA ALA A 85 -26.92 12.26 -0.91
C ALA A 85 -28.34 11.65 -0.87
N SER A 86 -28.54 10.45 -1.44
CA SER A 86 -29.87 9.81 -1.53
C SER A 86 -30.16 8.79 -0.42
N ALA A 87 -29.14 8.21 0.21
CA ALA A 87 -29.31 7.20 1.25
C ALA A 87 -29.53 7.79 2.66
N ALA A 88 -29.01 8.99 2.93
CA ALA A 88 -29.25 9.72 4.18
C ALA A 88 -30.75 10.03 4.42
N ALA A 89 -31.55 10.12 3.35
CA ALA A 89 -33.00 10.30 3.42
C ALA A 89 -33.78 9.00 3.74
N ALA A 90 -33.16 7.82 3.61
CA ALA A 90 -33.84 6.52 3.74
C ALA A 90 -33.43 5.71 5.00
N ALA A 91 -32.32 6.06 5.65
CA ALA A 91 -31.74 5.28 6.76
C ALA A 91 -32.23 5.68 8.18
N GLY A 92 -33.46 6.19 8.29
CA GLY A 92 -34.09 6.54 9.58
C GLY A 92 -34.50 5.32 10.42
N GLY A 93 -33.53 4.53 10.90
CA GLY A 93 -33.76 3.36 11.76
C GLY A 93 -32.74 3.27 12.91
N PRO A 94 -33.15 3.36 14.19
CA PRO A 94 -32.27 3.68 15.33
C PRO A 94 -31.49 2.51 15.97
N SER A 95 -31.18 1.39 15.29
CA SER A 95 -30.54 0.24 15.98
C SER A 95 -29.34 -0.41 15.28
N GLY A 96 -28.96 0.01 14.07
CA GLY A 96 -27.79 -0.53 13.36
C GLY A 96 -26.72 0.51 13.02
N GLY A 97 -26.98 1.79 13.34
CA GLY A 97 -26.07 2.90 13.06
C GLY A 97 -24.86 2.92 14.01
N GLU A 98 -25.07 2.62 15.29
CA GLU A 98 -24.01 2.73 16.32
C GLU A 98 -22.88 1.70 16.14
N GLU A 99 -23.20 0.46 15.77
CA GLU A 99 -22.20 -0.57 15.49
C GLU A 99 -21.42 -0.26 14.21
N LEU A 100 -22.11 0.24 13.19
CA LEU A 100 -21.49 0.69 11.95
C LEU A 100 -20.60 1.92 12.18
N ASP A 101 -21.03 2.88 12.99
CA ASP A 101 -20.26 4.04 13.41
C ASP A 101 -18.97 3.62 14.14
N LEU A 102 -19.09 2.68 15.08
CA LEU A 102 -17.95 2.13 15.82
C LEU A 102 -16.97 1.41 14.89
N PHE A 103 -17.48 0.57 13.98
CA PHE A 103 -16.68 -0.10 12.98
C PHE A 103 -15.94 0.90 12.08
N MET A 104 -16.65 1.88 11.53
CA MET A 104 -16.08 2.88 10.63
C MET A 104 -15.00 3.71 11.34
N THR A 105 -15.25 4.09 12.60
CA THR A 105 -14.28 4.85 13.41
C THR A 105 -13.04 4.02 13.72
N HIS A 106 -13.21 2.78 14.19
CA HIS A 106 -12.07 1.88 14.46
C HIS A 106 -11.25 1.62 13.20
N TYR A 107 -11.91 1.46 12.05
CA TYR A 107 -11.21 1.16 10.82
C TYR A 107 -10.40 2.37 10.31
N VAL A 108 -10.93 3.58 10.41
CA VAL A 108 -10.17 4.81 10.15
C VAL A 108 -8.95 4.90 11.06
N LEU A 109 -9.11 4.65 12.36
CA LEU A 109 -7.99 4.68 13.32
C LEU A 109 -6.92 3.63 13.00
N LEU A 110 -7.34 2.42 12.62
CA LEU A 110 -6.43 1.36 12.20
C LEU A 110 -5.63 1.75 10.95
N LEU A 111 -6.27 2.36 9.96
CA LEU A 111 -5.58 2.84 8.76
C LEU A 111 -4.57 3.95 9.10
N CYS A 112 -4.93 4.86 10.01
CA CYS A 112 -4.02 5.89 10.48
C CYS A 112 -2.78 5.30 11.18
N SER A 113 -2.94 4.34 12.09
CA SER A 113 -1.80 3.71 12.79
C SER A 113 -0.93 2.90 11.82
N PHE A 114 -1.56 2.18 10.89
CA PHE A 114 -0.85 1.43 9.86
C PHE A 114 -0.03 2.36 8.96
N LYS A 115 -0.58 3.52 8.56
CA LYS A 115 0.15 4.53 7.79
C LYS A 115 1.41 4.98 8.51
N GLU A 116 1.33 5.30 9.80
CA GLU A 116 2.49 5.75 10.59
C GLU A 116 3.57 4.66 10.66
N GLN A 117 3.17 3.41 10.90
CA GLN A 117 4.09 2.27 10.91
C GLN A 117 4.77 2.09 9.55
N LEU A 118 4.00 2.21 8.47
CA LEU A 118 4.50 2.09 7.11
C LEU A 118 5.46 3.23 6.74
N GLN A 119 5.12 4.47 7.12
CA GLN A 119 5.98 5.64 6.92
C GLN A 119 7.31 5.47 7.65
N GLN A 120 7.27 5.00 8.90
CA GLN A 120 8.47 4.77 9.69
C GLN A 120 9.34 3.64 9.10
N HIS A 121 8.73 2.55 8.62
CA HIS A 121 9.44 1.45 7.96
C HIS A 121 10.17 1.91 6.69
N VAL A 122 9.48 2.62 5.79
CA VAL A 122 10.09 3.16 4.57
C VAL A 122 11.22 4.14 4.91
N ARG A 123 11.00 5.01 5.90
CA ARG A 123 12.01 5.99 6.33
C ARG A 123 13.29 5.32 6.83
N VAL A 124 13.17 4.29 7.66
CA VAL A 124 14.35 3.58 8.21
C VAL A 124 15.09 2.85 7.11
N HIS A 125 14.41 2.08 6.25
CA HIS A 125 15.08 1.37 5.17
C HIS A 125 15.73 2.29 4.13
N ALA A 126 15.09 3.41 3.80
CA ALA A 126 15.70 4.41 2.93
C ALA A 126 16.98 5.00 3.56
N MET A 127 16.95 5.29 4.87
CA MET A 127 18.13 5.78 5.59
C MET A 127 19.26 4.75 5.63
N GLU A 128 18.95 3.49 5.94
CA GLU A 128 19.92 2.39 5.96
C GLU A 128 20.57 2.20 4.59
N ALA A 129 19.77 2.28 3.52
CA ALA A 129 20.28 2.20 2.15
C ALA A 129 21.22 3.38 1.83
N VAL A 130 20.86 4.60 2.21
CA VAL A 130 21.70 5.79 2.02
C VAL A 130 23.02 5.67 2.79
N MET A 131 22.97 5.18 4.03
CA MET A 131 24.18 4.93 4.82
C MET A 131 25.08 3.88 4.17
N GLY A 132 24.51 2.75 3.72
CA GLY A 132 25.27 1.72 3.02
C GLY A 132 25.90 2.22 1.72
N CYS A 133 25.18 3.05 0.95
CA CYS A 133 25.76 3.70 -0.24
C CYS A 133 26.94 4.61 0.13
N TRP A 134 26.82 5.39 1.20
CA TRP A 134 27.89 6.27 1.65
C TRP A 134 29.13 5.50 2.11
N GLU A 135 28.96 4.38 2.83
CA GLU A 135 30.08 3.51 3.22
C GLU A 135 30.79 2.90 2.01
N LEU A 136 30.03 2.49 0.99
CA LEU A 136 30.59 1.98 -0.26
C LEU A 136 31.38 3.05 -1.01
N GLU A 137 30.85 4.28 -1.10
CA GLU A 137 31.55 5.42 -1.71
C GLU A 137 32.86 5.72 -0.99
N GLN A 138 32.85 5.75 0.35
CA GLN A 138 34.05 5.97 1.16
C GLN A 138 35.11 4.87 0.93
N SER A 139 34.68 3.61 0.84
CA SER A 139 35.55 2.49 0.55
C SER A 139 36.22 2.62 -0.83
N LEU A 140 35.44 3.01 -1.86
CA LEU A 140 35.96 3.28 -3.19
C LEU A 140 36.97 4.42 -3.22
N GLN A 141 36.71 5.51 -2.50
CA GLN A 141 37.61 6.66 -2.38
C GLN A 141 38.96 6.24 -1.77
N SER A 142 38.91 5.49 -0.66
CA SER A 142 40.09 4.98 0.03
C SER A 142 40.96 4.09 -0.86
N LEU A 143 40.35 3.24 -1.70
CA LEU A 143 41.08 2.39 -2.64
C LEU A 143 41.70 3.18 -3.81
N THR A 144 41.08 4.27 -4.24
CA THR A 144 41.49 5.05 -5.41
C THR A 144 42.49 6.16 -5.06
N ASP A 145 42.42 6.76 -3.88
CA ASP A 145 43.39 7.75 -3.37
C ASP A 145 44.82 7.17 -3.25
N ILE A 146 44.99 5.84 -3.27
CA ILE A 146 46.29 5.16 -3.25
C ILE A 146 46.92 5.09 -4.66
N THR A 147 46.16 5.37 -5.72
CA THR A 147 46.62 5.24 -7.12
C THR A 147 47.11 6.52 -7.78
N GLU A 148 46.83 7.71 -7.23
CA GLU A 148 47.32 9.00 -7.78
C GLU A 148 48.69 9.46 -7.22
N GLY A 149 49.44 8.57 -6.54
CA GLY A 149 50.66 8.91 -5.79
C GLY A 149 51.98 8.31 -6.31
N THR A 150 52.16 8.13 -7.62
CA THR A 150 53.45 7.74 -8.25
C THR A 150 53.73 8.56 -9.49
#